data_AF-A0A7V3SU93-F1
#
_entry.id   AF-A0A7V3SU93-F1
#
_cell.length_a   1.000
_cell.length_b   1.000
_cell.length_c   1.000
_cell.angle_alpha   90.00
_cell.angle_beta   90.00
_cell.angle_gamma   90.00
#
_symmetry.space_group_name_H-M   'P 1'
#
loop_
_entity.id
_entity.type
_entity.pdbx_description
1 polymer ?
#
loop_
_entity_poly.entity_id
_entity_poly.type
_entity_poly.pdbx_seq_one_letter_code
_entity_poly.pdbx_strand_id
1 'polypeptide(L)'
;MEEYIFTKIANHWFGGFVYVDDTEGDWSKGLSLFLYRKYYKKGEISFKDVLFDYSNYVNPENEISLKEYKSDDTRKIIGYGKGAMVFNMLENILGRDQFLEGLRTLATQYAYKNASWTDLRATFEKVSNKDLNSFFDSWINKRGIPTIEIQNARYAILNGLPSITFDLNQKEQEFIFNIDLSIITKSNKISKTLEIRNGSQRFVIPVDDEPLELVFDEGYNVMRRLYNDEYPVVLAGFLGDSKKLVATSEDSRYVDFIKSLNIRDFKEKDEIDITDEDIRAHSMIIFRNGDNLLLKRLFGDISDFEADNSTFVMSVRKNPLNPLKFIVIFSGDPKNVDKRFFEDIDLFRNYSKLRFRDGIELESSLNTQPGIRIKIYEPIMILQPKKISKIEDIIDSLVDKPIIYIGERHTNFEDHKTQLKIIMELHKRGRKFAIGMEMFQKPFQRYIDDYISGSISERDFLKMTQYYKRWQYDYIHYRDIIEFARSNKLKVIALNLWSEIVNKVATKGIDSLTFEERLEIPIDMDMTDELYIDRL
;
A
#
# COMPACT_ATOMS: atom_id res chain seq x y z
N MET A 1 0.47 -31.71 -10.53
CA MET A 1 0.27 -33.18 -10.57
C MET A 1 0.62 -33.84 -9.23
N GLU A 2 1.77 -33.51 -8.64
CA GLU A 2 2.22 -34.08 -7.35
C GLU A 2 1.25 -33.83 -6.18
N GLU A 3 0.79 -32.58 -6.00
CA GLU A 3 -0.22 -32.23 -4.99
C GLU A 3 -1.50 -33.07 -5.11
N TYR A 4 -1.98 -33.25 -6.33
CA TYR A 4 -3.18 -34.04 -6.60
C TYR A 4 -2.98 -35.51 -6.20
N ILE A 5 -1.82 -36.09 -6.51
CA ILE A 5 -1.50 -37.48 -6.13
C ILE A 5 -1.43 -37.60 -4.61
N PHE A 6 -0.73 -36.69 -3.94
CA PHE A 6 -0.58 -36.73 -2.49
C PHE A 6 -1.93 -36.57 -1.79
N THR A 7 -2.76 -35.62 -2.21
CA THR A 7 -4.08 -35.43 -1.60
C THR A 7 -4.95 -36.69 -1.75
N LYS A 8 -4.83 -37.46 -2.83
CA LYS A 8 -5.47 -38.78 -2.95
C LYS A 8 -4.93 -39.81 -1.97
N ILE A 9 -3.61 -39.82 -1.72
CA ILE A 9 -2.98 -40.71 -0.73
C ILE A 9 -3.44 -40.35 0.69
N ALA A 10 -3.43 -39.06 1.04
CA ALA A 10 -3.91 -38.58 2.34
C ALA A 10 -5.40 -38.94 2.55
N ASN A 11 -6.21 -38.82 1.50
CA ASN A 11 -7.62 -39.19 1.54
C ASN A 11 -7.86 -40.70 1.74
N HIS A 12 -6.86 -41.57 1.51
CA HIS A 12 -6.99 -43.00 1.84
C HIS A 12 -7.14 -43.21 3.35
N TRP A 13 -6.43 -42.43 4.17
CA TRP A 13 -6.57 -42.45 5.63
C TRP A 13 -7.76 -41.61 6.08
N PHE A 14 -7.85 -40.37 5.62
CA PHE A 14 -8.84 -39.40 6.05
C PHE A 14 -9.82 -39.12 4.91
N GLY A 15 -10.91 -39.88 4.85
CA GLY A 15 -11.89 -39.92 3.76
C GLY A 15 -12.20 -41.35 3.29
N GLY A 16 -11.22 -42.26 3.38
CA GLY A 16 -11.34 -43.67 2.99
C GLY A 16 -11.28 -44.67 4.14
N PHE A 17 -10.48 -44.39 5.18
CA PHE A 17 -10.38 -45.22 6.38
C PHE A 17 -11.17 -44.62 7.55
N VAL A 18 -11.04 -43.31 7.78
CA VAL A 18 -12.01 -42.53 8.55
C VAL A 18 -12.95 -41.86 7.56
N TYR A 19 -14.24 -42.20 7.60
CA TYR A 19 -15.22 -41.61 6.70
C TYR A 19 -15.58 -40.19 7.15
N VAL A 20 -15.95 -39.35 6.20
CA VAL A 20 -16.40 -37.98 6.48
C VAL A 20 -17.89 -38.01 6.79
N ASP A 21 -18.27 -37.50 7.96
CA ASP A 21 -19.65 -37.09 8.19
C ASP A 21 -19.89 -35.75 7.48
N ASP A 22 -20.53 -35.82 6.32
CA ASP A 22 -20.76 -34.65 5.49
C ASP A 22 -21.86 -33.74 6.03
N THR A 23 -22.59 -34.11 7.09
CA THR A 23 -23.64 -33.25 7.68
C THR A 23 -23.06 -31.97 8.26
N GLU A 24 -21.85 -32.03 8.80
CA GLU A 24 -21.09 -30.87 9.29
C GLU A 24 -20.02 -30.40 8.32
N GLY A 25 -19.97 -30.91 7.09
CA GLY A 25 -19.05 -30.46 6.05
C GLY A 25 -17.75 -31.26 5.95
N ASP A 26 -17.12 -31.20 4.78
CA ASP A 26 -16.01 -32.08 4.41
C ASP A 26 -14.64 -31.55 4.87
N TRP A 27 -14.20 -32.02 6.04
CA TRP A 27 -12.91 -31.69 6.63
C TRP A 27 -11.71 -32.35 5.95
N SER A 28 -11.90 -33.44 5.20
CA SER A 28 -10.81 -34.23 4.63
C SER A 28 -9.99 -33.45 3.60
N LYS A 29 -10.64 -32.56 2.84
CA LYS A 29 -10.02 -31.78 1.76
C LYS A 29 -8.97 -30.82 2.31
N GLY A 30 -9.34 -30.03 3.31
CA GLY A 30 -8.43 -29.13 4.02
C GLY A 30 -7.26 -29.88 4.65
N LEU A 31 -7.54 -30.99 5.34
CA LEU A 31 -6.49 -31.79 5.97
C LEU A 31 -5.48 -32.33 4.95
N SER A 32 -5.98 -32.80 3.79
CA SER A 32 -5.12 -33.36 2.74
C SER A 32 -4.14 -32.33 2.17
N LEU A 33 -4.60 -31.09 1.92
CA LEU A 33 -3.75 -30.00 1.44
C LEU A 33 -2.77 -29.53 2.52
N PHE A 34 -3.23 -29.46 3.77
CA PHE A 34 -2.38 -29.13 4.92
C PHE A 34 -1.22 -30.14 5.06
N LEU A 35 -1.52 -31.45 5.07
CA LEU A 35 -0.51 -32.50 5.18
C LEU A 35 0.48 -32.46 4.02
N TYR A 36 -0.01 -32.17 2.80
CA TYR A 36 0.86 -31.99 1.63
C TYR A 36 1.86 -30.86 1.85
N ARG A 37 1.40 -29.67 2.24
CA ARG A 37 2.26 -28.48 2.37
C ARG A 37 3.19 -28.57 3.57
N LYS A 38 2.64 -28.90 4.75
CA LYS A 38 3.38 -28.89 6.02
C LYS A 38 4.35 -30.06 6.14
N TYR A 39 3.92 -31.27 5.79
CA TYR A 39 4.69 -32.48 6.06
C TYR A 39 5.39 -33.05 4.84
N TYR A 40 4.70 -33.15 3.70
CA TYR A 40 5.31 -33.72 2.50
C TYR A 40 6.26 -32.74 1.81
N LYS A 41 5.86 -31.48 1.67
CA LYS A 41 6.72 -30.37 1.22
C LYS A 41 7.52 -29.71 2.34
N LYS A 42 7.45 -30.22 3.57
CA LYS A 42 8.24 -29.75 4.72
C LYS A 42 8.14 -28.24 4.99
N GLY A 43 7.02 -27.61 4.61
CA GLY A 43 6.83 -26.17 4.75
C GLY A 43 7.59 -25.30 3.73
N GLU A 44 8.22 -25.88 2.71
CA GLU A 44 8.88 -25.13 1.62
C GLU A 44 7.89 -24.30 0.80
N ILE A 45 6.62 -24.72 0.77
CA ILE A 45 5.53 -23.99 0.13
C ILE A 45 4.75 -23.24 1.21
N SER A 46 4.86 -21.91 1.21
CA SER A 46 4.07 -21.05 2.11
C SER A 46 2.56 -21.15 1.83
N PHE A 47 1.74 -20.65 2.74
CA PHE A 47 0.28 -20.53 2.51
C PHE A 47 -0.14 -19.19 1.89
N LYS A 48 0.82 -18.36 1.45
CA LYS A 48 0.53 -17.04 0.88
C LYS A 48 -0.42 -17.11 -0.33
N ASP A 49 -0.22 -18.08 -1.21
CA ASP A 49 -1.07 -18.33 -2.38
C ASP A 49 -2.51 -18.70 -1.97
N VAL A 50 -2.68 -19.46 -0.88
CA VAL A 50 -4.01 -19.76 -0.33
C VAL A 50 -4.73 -18.48 0.13
N LEU A 51 -4.01 -17.58 0.82
CA LEU A 51 -4.57 -16.29 1.25
C LEU A 51 -4.88 -15.38 0.05
N PHE A 52 -4.00 -15.37 -0.94
CA PHE A 52 -4.16 -14.62 -2.18
C PHE A 52 -5.37 -15.09 -2.98
N ASP A 53 -5.51 -16.40 -3.21
CA ASP A 53 -6.62 -16.99 -3.95
C ASP A 53 -7.95 -16.72 -3.24
N TYR A 54 -8.00 -16.90 -1.93
CA TYR A 54 -9.21 -16.55 -1.16
C TYR A 54 -9.55 -15.08 -1.31
N SER A 55 -8.54 -14.21 -1.24
CA SER A 55 -8.74 -12.76 -1.31
C SER A 55 -9.30 -12.30 -2.65
N ASN A 56 -8.94 -12.97 -3.75
CA ASN A 56 -9.35 -12.60 -5.12
C ASN A 56 -10.62 -13.28 -5.61
N TYR A 57 -10.90 -14.52 -5.17
CA TYR A 57 -11.97 -15.33 -5.76
C TYR A 57 -13.17 -15.55 -4.82
N VAL A 58 -13.05 -15.25 -3.53
CA VAL A 58 -14.15 -15.40 -2.56
C VAL A 58 -14.72 -14.03 -2.17
N ASN A 59 -16.02 -13.87 -2.39
CA ASN A 59 -16.80 -12.66 -2.16
C ASN A 59 -18.12 -12.98 -1.43
N PRO A 60 -18.86 -11.97 -0.92
CA PRO A 60 -20.07 -12.22 -0.12
C PRO A 60 -21.16 -13.05 -0.82
N GLU A 61 -21.16 -13.15 -2.15
CA GLU A 61 -22.18 -13.90 -2.90
C GLU A 61 -21.87 -15.40 -2.97
N ASN A 62 -20.58 -15.78 -3.02
CA ASN A 62 -20.16 -17.18 -3.15
C ASN A 62 -19.61 -17.79 -1.86
N GLU A 63 -19.37 -16.96 -0.84
CA GLU A 63 -18.79 -17.35 0.43
C GLU A 63 -19.73 -18.23 1.27
N ILE A 64 -19.14 -19.29 1.84
CA ILE A 64 -19.79 -20.23 2.76
C ILE A 64 -18.87 -20.57 3.93
N SER A 65 -19.46 -21.11 4.99
CA SER A 65 -18.71 -21.66 6.12
C SER A 65 -18.13 -23.03 5.76
N LEU A 66 -17.11 -23.50 6.50
CA LEU A 66 -16.60 -24.86 6.30
C LEU A 66 -17.64 -25.91 6.72
N LYS A 67 -18.58 -25.55 7.60
CA LYS A 67 -19.69 -26.42 7.98
C LYS A 67 -20.65 -26.73 6.82
N GLU A 68 -20.81 -25.75 5.92
CA GLU A 68 -21.67 -25.86 4.74
C GLU A 68 -20.99 -26.56 3.56
N TYR A 69 -19.64 -26.62 3.55
CA TYR A 69 -18.87 -27.14 2.41
C TYR A 69 -19.02 -28.65 2.24
N LYS A 70 -19.46 -29.11 1.05
CA LYS A 70 -19.64 -30.53 0.72
C LYS A 70 -18.58 -31.06 -0.25
N SER A 71 -18.43 -32.38 -0.33
CA SER A 71 -17.40 -33.02 -1.16
C SER A 71 -17.52 -32.75 -2.66
N ASP A 72 -18.74 -32.52 -3.16
CA ASP A 72 -19.06 -32.21 -4.56
C ASP A 72 -19.06 -30.69 -4.86
N ASP A 73 -18.80 -29.87 -3.85
CA ASP A 73 -18.75 -28.42 -4.00
C ASP A 73 -17.57 -27.97 -4.87
N THR A 74 -17.83 -27.04 -5.79
CA THR A 74 -16.82 -26.52 -6.73
C THR A 74 -15.93 -25.44 -6.13
N ARG A 75 -16.29 -24.89 -4.96
CA ARG A 75 -15.57 -23.80 -4.26
C ARG A 75 -14.33 -24.29 -3.52
N LYS A 76 -13.41 -24.95 -4.23
CA LYS A 76 -12.19 -25.57 -3.68
C LYS A 76 -11.34 -24.62 -2.83
N ILE A 77 -11.34 -23.33 -3.17
CA ILE A 77 -10.62 -22.28 -2.42
C ILE A 77 -11.08 -22.21 -0.95
N ILE A 78 -12.35 -22.51 -0.68
CA ILE A 78 -12.89 -22.57 0.69
C ILE A 78 -12.53 -23.92 1.34
N GLY A 79 -13.01 -25.04 0.77
CA GLY A 79 -12.84 -26.36 1.41
C GLY A 79 -11.39 -26.84 1.51
N TYR A 80 -10.58 -26.63 0.49
CA TYR A 80 -9.15 -26.94 0.54
C TYR A 80 -8.37 -25.79 1.18
N GLY A 81 -8.53 -24.55 0.68
CA GLY A 81 -7.71 -23.41 1.11
C GLY A 81 -7.96 -23.02 2.57
N LYS A 82 -9.15 -22.46 2.89
CA LYS A 82 -9.52 -22.12 4.28
C LYS A 82 -9.40 -23.34 5.19
N GLY A 83 -9.85 -24.52 4.75
CA GLY A 83 -9.72 -25.76 5.50
C GLY A 83 -8.28 -26.11 5.89
N ALA A 84 -7.32 -26.01 4.95
CA ALA A 84 -5.91 -26.28 5.25
C ALA A 84 -5.32 -25.28 6.24
N MET A 85 -5.73 -24.01 6.15
CA MET A 85 -5.31 -22.98 7.09
C MET A 85 -5.85 -23.22 8.50
N VAL A 86 -7.07 -23.75 8.64
CA VAL A 86 -7.61 -24.16 9.95
C VAL A 86 -6.73 -25.23 10.59
N PHE A 87 -6.30 -26.25 9.85
CA PHE A 87 -5.38 -27.25 10.39
C PHE A 87 -3.99 -26.69 10.71
N ASN A 88 -3.47 -25.74 9.91
CA ASN A 88 -2.21 -25.05 10.22
C ASN A 88 -2.31 -24.24 11.53
N MET A 89 -3.39 -23.46 11.69
CA MET A 89 -3.63 -22.72 12.93
C MET A 89 -3.85 -23.66 14.12
N LEU A 90 -4.55 -24.78 13.94
CA LEU A 90 -4.77 -25.78 14.97
C LEU A 90 -3.44 -26.41 15.43
N GLU A 91 -2.55 -26.80 14.50
CA GLU A 91 -1.21 -27.28 14.87
C GLU A 91 -0.41 -26.21 15.61
N ASN A 92 -0.50 -24.94 15.21
CA ASN A 92 0.17 -23.84 15.92
C ASN A 92 -0.36 -23.64 17.34
N ILE A 93 -1.67 -23.85 17.57
CA ILE A 93 -2.29 -23.80 18.90
C ILE A 93 -1.86 -24.99 19.78
N LEU A 94 -1.87 -26.21 19.22
CA LEU A 94 -1.62 -27.43 19.97
C LEU A 94 -0.12 -27.75 20.14
N GLY A 95 0.70 -27.30 19.20
CA GLY A 95 2.02 -27.83 18.97
C GLY A 95 1.99 -29.14 18.17
N ARG A 96 3.06 -29.37 17.41
CA ARG A 96 3.20 -30.48 16.47
C ARG A 96 2.90 -31.85 17.07
N ASP A 97 3.47 -32.15 18.25
CA ASP A 97 3.37 -33.49 18.83
C ASP A 97 1.93 -33.83 19.25
N GLN A 98 1.24 -32.90 19.91
CA GLN A 98 -0.16 -33.07 20.30
C GLN A 98 -1.08 -33.13 19.08
N PHE A 99 -0.80 -32.34 18.05
CA PHE A 99 -1.56 -32.37 16.81
C PHE A 99 -1.45 -33.73 16.10
N LEU A 100 -0.22 -34.24 15.94
CA LEU A 100 0.00 -35.56 15.32
C LEU A 100 -0.62 -36.69 16.13
N GLU A 101 -0.58 -36.60 17.46
CA GLU A 101 -1.23 -37.57 18.33
C GLU A 101 -2.76 -37.50 18.23
N GLY A 102 -3.33 -36.30 18.05
CA GLY A 102 -4.74 -36.08 17.72
C GLY A 102 -5.15 -36.80 16.44
N LEU A 103 -4.36 -36.67 15.37
CA LEU A 103 -4.62 -37.37 14.10
C LEU A 103 -4.55 -38.90 14.24
N ARG A 104 -3.57 -39.43 14.99
CA ARG A 104 -3.48 -40.89 15.26
C ARG A 104 -4.67 -41.38 16.07
N THR A 105 -5.06 -40.63 17.09
CA THR A 105 -6.20 -40.93 17.95
C THR A 105 -7.50 -40.94 17.13
N LEU A 106 -7.70 -39.95 16.27
CA LEU A 106 -8.84 -39.86 15.36
C LEU A 106 -8.90 -41.09 14.43
N ALA A 107 -7.78 -41.40 13.77
CA ALA A 107 -7.68 -42.55 12.88
C ALA A 107 -8.01 -43.88 13.59
N THR A 108 -7.59 -44.02 14.85
CA THR A 108 -7.83 -45.24 15.63
C THR A 108 -9.27 -45.34 16.12
N GLN A 109 -9.86 -44.25 16.62
CA GLN A 109 -11.22 -44.25 17.20
C GLN A 109 -12.32 -44.34 16.13
N TYR A 110 -12.08 -43.72 14.98
CA TYR A 110 -13.04 -43.62 13.87
C TYR A 110 -12.69 -44.49 12.66
N ALA A 111 -11.85 -45.52 12.85
CA ALA A 111 -11.59 -46.52 11.83
C ALA A 111 -12.92 -47.12 11.31
N TYR A 112 -13.16 -46.97 10.01
CA TYR A 112 -14.37 -47.36 9.28
C TYR A 112 -15.68 -46.73 9.81
N LYS A 113 -15.59 -45.54 10.43
CA LYS A 113 -16.74 -44.77 10.94
C LYS A 113 -16.71 -43.35 10.38
N ASN A 114 -17.88 -42.70 10.39
CA ASN A 114 -18.00 -41.28 10.06
C ASN A 114 -17.51 -40.42 11.23
N ALA A 115 -16.71 -39.41 10.92
CA ALA A 115 -16.30 -38.36 11.86
C ALA A 115 -16.71 -36.98 11.31
N SER A 116 -17.28 -36.15 12.18
CA SER A 116 -17.66 -34.76 11.91
C SER A 116 -16.58 -33.79 12.41
N TRP A 117 -16.70 -32.49 12.09
CA TRP A 117 -15.85 -31.47 12.73
C TRP A 117 -15.99 -31.46 14.26
N THR A 118 -17.19 -31.75 14.79
CA THR A 118 -17.42 -31.89 16.23
C THR A 118 -16.62 -33.05 16.83
N ASP A 119 -16.54 -34.19 16.14
CA ASP A 119 -15.73 -35.34 16.55
C ASP A 119 -14.23 -35.04 16.51
N LEU A 120 -13.78 -34.34 15.46
CA LEU A 120 -12.40 -33.86 15.34
C LEU A 120 -12.06 -32.98 16.54
N ARG A 121 -12.89 -31.96 16.83
CA ARG A 121 -12.70 -31.07 17.99
C ARG A 121 -12.56 -31.88 19.27
N ALA A 122 -13.54 -32.73 19.58
CA ALA A 122 -13.54 -33.52 20.82
C ALA A 122 -12.29 -34.41 20.94
N THR A 123 -11.82 -34.97 19.82
CA THR A 123 -10.59 -35.78 19.78
C THR A 123 -9.35 -34.93 20.11
N PHE A 124 -9.20 -33.77 19.47
CA PHE A 124 -8.07 -32.87 19.73
C PHE A 124 -8.11 -32.27 21.14
N GLU A 125 -9.28 -31.91 21.67
CA GLU A 125 -9.45 -31.44 23.05
C GLU A 125 -9.03 -32.52 24.05
N LYS A 126 -9.43 -33.78 23.83
CA LYS A 126 -9.05 -34.91 24.66
C LYS A 126 -7.54 -35.15 24.70
N VAL A 127 -6.86 -35.03 23.56
CA VAL A 127 -5.40 -35.26 23.46
C VAL A 127 -4.60 -34.09 24.02
N SER A 128 -5.05 -32.86 23.77
CA SER A 128 -4.30 -31.65 24.15
C SER A 128 -4.64 -31.10 25.53
N ASN A 129 -5.79 -31.48 26.09
CA ASN A 129 -6.40 -30.89 27.28
C ASN A 129 -6.59 -29.36 27.17
N LYS A 130 -6.85 -28.86 25.95
CA LYS A 130 -7.19 -27.46 25.66
C LYS A 130 -8.65 -27.36 25.23
N ASP A 131 -9.33 -26.27 25.59
CA ASP A 131 -10.65 -25.92 25.05
C ASP A 131 -10.49 -25.32 23.65
N LEU A 132 -11.09 -25.95 22.65
CA LEU A 132 -11.03 -25.57 21.25
C LEU A 132 -12.37 -25.06 20.73
N ASN A 133 -13.39 -24.94 21.60
CA ASN A 133 -14.74 -24.57 21.20
C ASN A 133 -14.78 -23.22 20.47
N SER A 134 -14.20 -22.17 21.06
CA SER A 134 -14.16 -20.83 20.47
C SER A 134 -13.39 -20.76 19.14
N PHE A 135 -12.36 -21.59 18.98
CA PHE A 135 -11.59 -21.69 17.74
C PHE A 135 -12.44 -22.35 16.63
N PHE A 136 -13.02 -23.52 16.91
CA PHE A 136 -13.87 -24.22 15.94
C PHE A 136 -15.10 -23.40 15.57
N ASP A 137 -15.73 -22.72 16.53
CA ASP A 137 -16.85 -21.82 16.22
C ASP A 137 -16.43 -20.69 15.28
N SER A 138 -15.27 -20.07 15.56
CA SER A 138 -14.75 -18.99 14.71
C SER A 138 -14.41 -19.46 13.29
N TRP A 139 -13.84 -20.64 13.12
CA TRP A 139 -13.25 -21.01 11.83
C TRP A 139 -14.09 -21.99 11.01
N ILE A 140 -14.91 -22.82 11.66
CA ILE A 140 -15.75 -23.82 11.00
C ILE A 140 -17.15 -23.27 10.73
N ASN A 141 -17.76 -22.59 11.71
CA ASN A 141 -19.16 -22.16 11.65
C ASN A 141 -19.33 -20.79 10.96
N LYS A 142 -18.38 -19.87 11.13
CA LYS A 142 -18.48 -18.53 10.53
C LYS A 142 -18.06 -18.53 9.05
N ARG A 143 -18.75 -17.68 8.28
CA ARG A 143 -18.40 -17.35 6.89
C ARG A 143 -17.26 -16.34 6.87
N GLY A 144 -16.45 -16.36 5.81
CA GLY A 144 -15.37 -15.39 5.63
C GLY A 144 -14.15 -15.56 6.51
N ILE A 145 -13.32 -14.52 6.49
CA ILE A 145 -12.01 -14.45 7.15
C ILE A 145 -11.78 -13.01 7.64
N PRO A 146 -11.00 -12.80 8.70
CA PRO A 146 -10.76 -11.48 9.25
C PRO A 146 -9.90 -10.62 8.30
N THR A 147 -10.26 -9.33 8.24
CA THR A 147 -9.36 -8.27 7.77
C THR A 147 -8.76 -7.61 9.00
N ILE A 148 -7.44 -7.62 9.11
CA ILE A 148 -6.70 -7.11 10.27
C ILE A 148 -6.13 -5.73 9.94
N GLU A 149 -6.33 -4.79 10.85
CA GLU A 149 -5.71 -3.46 10.80
C GLU A 149 -4.91 -3.21 12.07
N ILE A 150 -3.67 -2.74 11.90
CA ILE A 150 -2.82 -2.31 13.00
C ILE A 150 -2.85 -0.79 13.04
N GLN A 151 -3.29 -0.23 14.15
CA GLN A 151 -3.43 1.22 14.33
C GLN A 151 -2.66 1.67 15.58
N ASN A 152 -2.37 2.97 15.64
CA ASN A 152 -1.74 3.61 16.81
C ASN A 152 -0.44 2.93 17.26
N ALA A 153 0.27 2.30 16.32
CA ALA A 153 1.52 1.61 16.60
C ALA A 153 2.61 2.63 16.92
N ARG A 154 3.16 2.58 18.13
CA ARG A 154 4.21 3.50 18.57
C ARG A 154 5.07 2.89 19.66
N TYR A 155 6.28 3.40 19.77
CA TYR A 155 7.16 3.20 20.90
C TYR A 155 6.91 4.29 21.96
N ALA A 156 6.69 3.89 23.20
CA ALA A 156 6.38 4.80 24.31
C ALA A 156 6.92 4.26 25.64
N ILE A 157 7.23 5.15 26.59
CA ILE A 157 7.53 4.76 27.96
C ILE A 157 6.22 4.69 28.75
N LEU A 158 5.85 3.50 29.21
CA LEU A 158 4.64 3.26 30.00
C LEU A 158 5.03 2.70 31.37
N ASN A 159 4.57 3.35 32.44
CA ASN A 159 4.94 2.99 33.82
C ASN A 159 6.45 2.88 34.05
N GLY A 160 7.25 3.73 33.39
CA GLY A 160 8.71 3.72 33.46
C GLY A 160 9.40 2.65 32.61
N LEU A 161 8.66 1.84 31.86
CA LEU A 161 9.20 0.80 30.99
C LEU A 161 9.03 1.18 29.51
N PRO A 162 10.10 1.08 28.70
CA PRO A 162 9.97 1.19 27.25
C PRO A 162 9.05 0.08 26.73
N SER A 163 8.05 0.46 25.94
CA SER A 163 7.01 -0.45 25.46
C SER A 163 6.58 -0.07 24.06
N ILE A 164 6.22 -1.09 23.28
CA ILE A 164 5.44 -0.90 22.06
C ILE A 164 3.97 -0.94 22.45
N THR A 165 3.19 0.01 21.93
CA THR A 165 1.72 -0.03 21.99
C THR A 165 1.16 0.00 20.59
N PHE A 166 0.11 -0.78 20.34
CA PHE A 166 -0.69 -0.73 19.11
C PHE A 166 -2.08 -1.29 19.40
N ASP A 167 -3.03 -0.95 18.54
CA ASP A 167 -4.36 -1.51 18.53
C ASP A 167 -4.49 -2.44 17.32
N LEU A 168 -4.94 -3.67 17.54
CA LEU A 168 -5.28 -4.62 16.49
C LEU A 168 -6.80 -4.65 16.35
N ASN A 169 -7.29 -4.26 15.17
CA ASN A 169 -8.71 -4.19 14.85
C ASN A 169 -9.06 -5.20 13.76
N GLN A 170 -10.21 -5.85 13.91
CA GLN A 170 -10.81 -6.75 12.93
C GLN A 170 -12.00 -6.04 12.29
N LYS A 171 -12.08 -6.04 10.96
CA LYS A 171 -13.25 -5.53 10.23
C LYS A 171 -14.31 -6.62 10.05
N GLU A 172 -15.55 -6.18 9.90
CA GLU A 172 -16.75 -6.98 9.58
C GLU A 172 -17.18 -7.95 10.68
N GLN A 173 -16.39 -9.01 10.92
CA GLN A 173 -16.72 -10.07 11.86
C GLN A 173 -15.52 -10.45 12.73
N GLU A 174 -15.78 -10.71 14.01
CA GLU A 174 -14.75 -11.11 14.96
C GLU A 174 -14.38 -12.59 14.81
N PHE A 175 -13.08 -12.86 14.67
CA PHE A 175 -12.48 -14.18 14.73
C PHE A 175 -11.53 -14.29 15.91
N ILE A 176 -11.37 -15.53 16.40
CA ILE A 176 -10.42 -15.84 17.47
C ILE A 176 -9.24 -16.60 16.87
N PHE A 177 -8.03 -16.05 17.03
CA PHE A 177 -6.81 -16.64 16.49
C PHE A 177 -5.56 -16.17 17.24
N ASN A 178 -4.48 -16.92 17.02
CA ASN A 178 -3.14 -16.51 17.45
C ASN A 178 -2.38 -15.97 16.25
N ILE A 179 -1.71 -14.84 16.41
CA ILE A 179 -0.88 -14.23 15.37
C ILE A 179 0.54 -14.03 15.91
N ASP A 180 1.53 -14.41 15.10
CA ASP A 180 2.92 -14.19 15.44
C ASP A 180 3.31 -12.74 15.16
N LEU A 181 4.02 -12.12 16.09
CA LEU A 181 4.60 -10.79 16.00
C LEU A 181 6.12 -10.92 16.16
N SER A 182 6.86 -10.46 15.16
CA SER A 182 8.29 -10.22 15.25
C SER A 182 8.57 -8.73 15.43
N ILE A 183 9.26 -8.38 16.51
CA ILE A 183 9.73 -7.04 16.79
C ILE A 183 11.20 -6.99 16.36
N ILE A 184 11.49 -6.21 15.32
CA ILE A 184 12.84 -5.98 14.83
C ILE A 184 13.41 -4.78 15.56
N THR A 185 14.53 -4.96 16.24
CA THR A 185 15.29 -3.88 16.91
C THR A 185 16.61 -3.69 16.17
N LYS A 186 17.44 -2.74 16.63
CA LYS A 186 18.81 -2.56 16.08
C LYS A 186 19.70 -3.76 16.37
N SER A 187 19.48 -4.45 17.49
CA SER A 187 20.37 -5.51 17.97
C SER A 187 19.85 -6.92 17.70
N ASN A 188 18.54 -7.13 17.66
CA ASN A 188 17.94 -8.46 17.60
C ASN A 188 16.52 -8.48 17.01
N LYS A 189 15.99 -9.70 16.84
CA LYS A 189 14.60 -9.97 16.48
C LYS A 189 13.94 -10.71 17.64
N ILE A 190 12.85 -10.15 18.17
CA ILE A 190 12.08 -10.72 19.28
C ILE A 190 10.76 -11.25 18.73
N SER A 191 10.47 -12.54 18.93
CA SER A 191 9.19 -13.14 18.52
C SER A 191 8.23 -13.31 19.70
N LYS A 192 6.96 -12.97 19.47
CA LYS A 192 5.84 -13.12 20.40
C LYS A 192 4.65 -13.70 19.65
N THR A 193 3.84 -14.51 20.31
CA THR A 193 2.53 -14.92 19.78
C THR A 193 1.46 -14.16 20.55
N LEU A 194 0.56 -13.50 19.82
CA LEU A 194 -0.51 -12.69 20.36
C LEU A 194 -1.83 -13.43 20.18
N GLU A 195 -2.58 -13.58 21.27
CA GLU A 195 -3.92 -14.15 21.22
C GLU A 195 -4.96 -13.04 20.99
N ILE A 196 -5.70 -13.14 19.89
CA ILE A 196 -6.73 -12.20 19.49
C ILE A 196 -8.09 -12.81 19.82
N ARG A 197 -8.84 -12.16 20.72
CA ARG A 197 -10.17 -12.64 21.14
C ARG A 197 -11.31 -11.68 20.82
N ASN A 198 -11.00 -10.40 20.63
CA ASN A 198 -11.99 -9.33 20.45
C ASN A 198 -11.81 -8.65 19.09
N GLY A 199 -12.87 -7.98 18.60
CA GLY A 199 -12.80 -7.19 17.38
C GLY A 199 -11.82 -6.01 17.44
N SER A 200 -11.61 -5.43 18.62
CA SER A 200 -10.55 -4.45 18.87
C SER A 200 -9.80 -4.82 20.14
N GLN A 201 -8.48 -4.94 20.05
CA GLN A 201 -7.64 -5.31 21.18
C GLN A 201 -6.35 -4.50 21.19
N ARG A 202 -6.13 -3.80 22.31
CA ARG A 202 -4.92 -3.04 22.55
C ARG A 202 -3.83 -3.92 23.14
N PHE A 203 -2.63 -3.80 22.59
CA PHE A 203 -1.43 -4.46 23.10
C PHE A 203 -0.45 -3.46 23.65
N VAL A 204 0.20 -3.86 24.75
CA VAL A 204 1.33 -3.16 25.35
C VAL A 204 2.40 -4.21 25.62
N ILE A 205 3.52 -4.11 24.90
CA ILE A 205 4.60 -5.10 24.95
C ILE A 205 5.88 -4.38 25.39
N PRO A 206 6.38 -4.66 26.60
CA PRO A 206 7.66 -4.15 27.05
C PRO A 206 8.79 -4.61 26.13
N VAL A 207 9.74 -3.71 25.86
CA VAL A 207 10.92 -3.97 25.04
C VAL A 207 12.18 -3.42 25.71
N ASP A 208 13.27 -4.16 25.56
CA ASP A 208 14.57 -3.82 26.15
C ASP A 208 15.46 -3.01 25.18
N ASP A 209 15.10 -2.95 23.90
CA ASP A 209 15.80 -2.21 22.85
C ASP A 209 14.81 -1.44 21.98
N GLU A 210 15.30 -0.42 21.29
CA GLU A 210 14.53 0.47 20.43
C GLU A 210 13.98 -0.30 19.21
N PRO A 211 12.65 -0.42 19.07
CA PRO A 211 12.04 -1.16 17.98
C PRO A 211 12.05 -0.34 16.69
N LEU A 212 12.55 -0.96 15.62
CA LEU A 212 12.57 -0.38 14.28
C LEU A 212 11.28 -0.68 13.51
N GLU A 213 10.84 -1.93 13.58
CA GLU A 213 9.74 -2.45 12.76
C GLU A 213 9.01 -3.57 13.51
N LEU A 214 7.70 -3.65 13.32
CA LEU A 214 6.86 -4.78 13.71
C LEU A 214 6.47 -5.57 12.47
N VAL A 215 6.64 -6.88 12.51
CA VAL A 215 6.24 -7.80 11.43
C VAL A 215 5.24 -8.81 11.99
N PHE A 216 3.99 -8.70 11.58
CA PHE A 216 2.93 -9.63 11.98
C PHE A 216 2.76 -10.73 10.93
N ASP A 217 2.57 -11.97 11.36
CA ASP A 217 2.25 -13.12 10.53
C ASP A 217 3.21 -13.34 9.34
N GLU A 218 4.52 -13.17 9.57
CA GLU A 218 5.57 -13.33 8.56
C GLU A 218 5.53 -14.70 7.86
N GLY A 219 5.07 -15.74 8.55
CA GLY A 219 4.94 -17.10 8.02
C GLY A 219 3.64 -17.38 7.27
N TYR A 220 2.71 -16.41 7.17
CA TYR A 220 1.36 -16.61 6.64
C TYR A 220 0.63 -17.76 7.35
N ASN A 221 0.69 -17.77 8.68
CA ASN A 221 0.15 -18.81 9.54
C ASN A 221 -1.33 -18.62 9.87
N VAL A 222 -1.86 -17.40 9.71
CA VAL A 222 -3.25 -17.05 10.03
C VAL A 222 -4.09 -16.97 8.76
N MET A 223 -5.29 -17.53 8.77
CA MET A 223 -6.25 -17.32 7.68
C MET A 223 -6.82 -15.91 7.76
N ARG A 224 -6.33 -14.98 6.94
CA ARG A 224 -6.76 -13.57 6.94
C ARG A 224 -6.70 -12.98 5.54
N ARG A 225 -7.37 -11.84 5.32
CA ARG A 225 -7.10 -11.05 4.11
C ARG A 225 -5.64 -10.58 4.14
N LEU A 226 -4.97 -10.66 3.00
CA LEU A 226 -3.63 -10.11 2.85
C LEU A 226 -3.69 -8.59 3.05
N TYR A 227 -2.69 -8.03 3.73
CA TYR A 227 -2.50 -6.59 3.82
C TYR A 227 -2.03 -6.07 2.47
N ASN A 228 -2.33 -4.80 2.16
CA ASN A 228 -2.07 -4.24 0.83
C ASN A 228 -0.60 -4.42 0.38
N ASP A 229 0.36 -4.28 1.29
CA ASP A 229 1.81 -4.47 1.00
C ASP A 229 2.26 -5.91 0.81
N GLU A 230 1.41 -6.86 1.16
CA GLU A 230 1.71 -8.28 1.00
C GLU A 230 1.27 -8.83 -0.36
N TYR A 231 0.35 -8.14 -1.05
CA TYR A 231 -0.06 -8.53 -2.39
C TYR A 231 1.14 -8.48 -3.33
N PRO A 232 1.40 -9.57 -4.06
CA PRO A 232 2.47 -9.58 -5.04
C PRO A 232 2.17 -8.56 -6.13
N VAL A 233 3.01 -7.53 -6.21
CA VAL A 233 2.99 -6.53 -7.29
C VAL A 233 3.64 -7.15 -8.51
N VAL A 234 3.00 -8.18 -9.05
CA VAL A 234 3.52 -9.04 -10.11
C VAL A 234 2.56 -9.08 -11.28
N LEU A 235 3.07 -9.46 -12.45
CA LEU A 235 2.30 -9.49 -13.68
C LEU A 235 1.03 -10.37 -13.59
N ALA A 236 1.06 -11.45 -12.80
CA ALA A 236 -0.09 -12.31 -12.54
C ALA A 236 -1.28 -11.55 -11.95
N GLY A 237 -1.03 -10.54 -11.11
CA GLY A 237 -2.06 -9.70 -10.53
C GLY A 237 -2.81 -8.91 -11.61
N PHE A 238 -2.07 -8.32 -12.55
CA PHE A 238 -2.65 -7.66 -13.72
C PHE A 238 -3.40 -8.67 -14.62
N LEU A 239 -2.77 -9.80 -14.98
CA LEU A 239 -3.35 -10.78 -15.91
C LEU A 239 -4.65 -11.41 -15.37
N GLY A 240 -4.72 -11.61 -14.05
CA GLY A 240 -5.89 -12.18 -13.37
C GLY A 240 -7.06 -11.22 -13.20
N ASP A 241 -6.88 -9.91 -13.41
CA ASP A 241 -7.96 -8.93 -13.26
C ASP A 241 -8.97 -9.02 -14.40
N SER A 242 -10.26 -9.07 -14.10
CA SER A 242 -11.32 -9.09 -15.11
C SER A 242 -11.56 -7.74 -15.79
N LYS A 243 -11.08 -6.64 -15.18
CA LYS A 243 -11.20 -5.28 -15.71
C LYS A 243 -9.82 -4.74 -16.04
N LYS A 244 -9.44 -4.86 -17.32
CA LYS A 244 -8.17 -4.34 -17.83
C LYS A 244 -8.38 -3.14 -18.75
N LEU A 245 -7.45 -2.18 -18.70
CA LEU A 245 -7.43 -1.03 -19.60
C LEU A 245 -6.02 -0.78 -20.14
N VAL A 246 -5.90 -0.50 -21.43
CA VAL A 246 -4.63 -0.18 -22.09
C VAL A 246 -4.67 1.29 -22.47
N ALA A 247 -3.72 2.06 -21.92
CA ALA A 247 -3.47 3.43 -22.33
C ALA A 247 -2.78 3.41 -23.70
N THR A 248 -3.49 3.88 -24.72
CA THR A 248 -2.95 3.98 -26.08
C THR A 248 -2.26 5.32 -26.29
N SER A 249 -1.20 5.32 -27.09
CA SER A 249 -0.53 6.53 -27.57
C SER A 249 -0.44 6.49 -29.10
N GLU A 250 -0.06 7.61 -29.73
CA GLU A 250 0.12 7.69 -31.19
C GLU A 250 1.24 6.78 -31.74
N ASP A 251 2.05 6.16 -30.88
CA ASP A 251 3.12 5.23 -31.30
C ASP A 251 2.56 3.85 -31.68
N SER A 252 2.41 3.61 -32.99
CA SER A 252 1.86 2.36 -33.55
C SER A 252 2.63 1.10 -33.15
N ARG A 253 3.93 1.21 -32.84
CA ARG A 253 4.78 0.06 -32.44
C ARG A 253 4.27 -0.59 -31.16
N TYR A 254 3.71 0.21 -30.26
CA TYR A 254 3.23 -0.27 -28.97
C TYR A 254 1.84 -0.91 -29.09
N VAL A 255 0.97 -0.35 -29.93
CA VAL A 255 -0.34 -0.95 -30.22
C VAL A 255 -0.15 -2.36 -30.80
N ASP A 256 0.80 -2.53 -31.72
CA ASP A 256 1.14 -3.83 -32.28
C ASP A 256 1.78 -4.77 -31.25
N PHE A 257 2.60 -4.24 -30.34
CA PHE A 257 3.16 -4.99 -29.21
C PHE A 257 2.08 -5.52 -28.28
N ILE A 258 1.15 -4.68 -27.81
CA ILE A 258 0.08 -5.12 -26.90
C ILE A 258 -0.85 -6.14 -27.57
N LYS A 259 -1.14 -5.96 -28.86
CA LYS A 259 -1.91 -6.95 -29.63
C LYS A 259 -1.19 -8.28 -29.81
N SER A 260 0.14 -8.28 -29.81
CA SER A 260 0.94 -9.52 -29.89
C SER A 260 1.07 -10.21 -28.53
N LEU A 261 0.93 -9.47 -27.42
CA LEU A 261 0.69 -10.09 -26.12
C LEU A 261 -0.71 -10.68 -26.11
N ASN A 262 -0.84 -11.99 -25.89
CA ASN A 262 -2.11 -12.73 -25.90
C ASN A 262 -3.02 -12.40 -24.69
N ILE A 263 -3.15 -11.12 -24.33
CA ILE A 263 -3.91 -10.60 -23.20
C ILE A 263 -5.37 -10.50 -23.63
N ARG A 264 -6.26 -11.16 -22.88
CA ARG A 264 -7.70 -11.17 -23.15
C ARG A 264 -8.43 -10.09 -22.36
N ASP A 265 -9.55 -9.65 -22.91
CA ASP A 265 -10.58 -8.84 -22.23
C ASP A 265 -10.05 -7.52 -21.64
N PHE A 266 -9.50 -6.66 -22.50
CA PHE A 266 -9.10 -5.29 -22.14
C PHE A 266 -9.86 -4.24 -22.95
N LYS A 267 -9.99 -3.04 -22.38
CA LYS A 267 -10.47 -1.84 -23.07
C LYS A 267 -9.28 -0.98 -23.50
N GLU A 268 -9.38 -0.35 -24.65
CA GLU A 268 -8.39 0.65 -25.10
C GLU A 268 -8.95 2.04 -24.85
N LYS A 269 -8.10 2.95 -24.37
CA LYS A 269 -8.44 4.36 -24.21
C LYS A 269 -7.19 5.21 -24.41
N ASP A 270 -7.34 6.35 -25.08
CA ASP A 270 -6.23 7.28 -25.26
C ASP A 270 -5.72 7.77 -23.92
N GLU A 271 -4.40 7.88 -23.78
CA GLU A 271 -3.74 8.33 -22.56
C GLU A 271 -4.33 9.67 -22.04
N ILE A 272 -4.68 10.59 -22.94
CA ILE A 272 -5.22 11.91 -22.57
C ILE A 272 -6.64 11.86 -22.02
N ASP A 273 -7.40 10.82 -22.37
CA ASP A 273 -8.81 10.67 -22.02
C ASP A 273 -9.02 9.85 -20.75
N ILE A 274 -7.97 9.24 -20.21
CA ILE A 274 -8.03 8.41 -19.01
C ILE A 274 -8.37 9.25 -17.77
N THR A 275 -9.41 8.83 -17.06
CA THR A 275 -9.92 9.47 -15.83
C THR A 275 -9.48 8.69 -14.58
N ASP A 276 -9.54 9.32 -13.40
CA ASP A 276 -9.38 8.68 -12.09
C ASP A 276 -10.36 7.52 -11.91
N GLU A 277 -11.58 7.61 -12.43
CA GLU A 277 -12.54 6.50 -12.36
C GLU A 277 -12.07 5.31 -13.19
N ASP A 278 -11.52 5.56 -14.39
CA ASP A 278 -10.91 4.50 -15.19
C ASP A 278 -9.74 3.85 -14.44
N ILE A 279 -8.88 4.68 -13.83
CA ILE A 279 -7.73 4.25 -13.03
C ILE A 279 -8.21 3.43 -11.83
N ARG A 280 -9.21 3.88 -11.06
CA ARG A 280 -9.73 3.15 -9.90
C ARG A 280 -10.40 1.83 -10.28
N ALA A 281 -11.08 1.78 -11.43
CA ALA A 281 -11.89 0.64 -11.82
C ALA A 281 -11.11 -0.47 -12.54
N HIS A 282 -9.93 -0.19 -13.10
CA HIS A 282 -9.18 -1.12 -13.96
C HIS A 282 -7.73 -1.33 -13.52
N SER A 283 -7.22 -2.52 -13.78
CA SER A 283 -5.76 -2.72 -13.88
C SER A 283 -5.29 -2.28 -15.26
N MET A 284 -4.17 -1.56 -15.33
CA MET A 284 -3.79 -0.79 -16.51
C MET A 284 -2.46 -1.22 -17.11
N ILE A 285 -2.32 -1.02 -18.42
CA ILE A 285 -1.02 -1.01 -19.09
C ILE A 285 -0.73 0.40 -19.63
N ILE A 286 0.45 0.93 -19.33
CA ILE A 286 0.93 2.23 -19.81
C ILE A 286 2.28 2.06 -20.49
N PHE A 287 2.46 2.66 -21.65
CA PHE A 287 3.76 2.71 -22.33
C PHE A 287 4.48 4.01 -22.04
N ARG A 288 5.67 3.93 -21.45
CA ARG A 288 6.53 5.10 -21.30
C ARG A 288 7.23 5.40 -22.62
N ASN A 289 6.74 6.42 -23.31
CA ASN A 289 7.43 7.06 -24.43
C ASN A 289 7.80 8.50 -24.05
N GLY A 290 9.10 8.79 -23.90
CA GLY A 290 9.58 10.11 -23.47
C GLY A 290 8.97 10.55 -22.13
N ASP A 291 8.50 11.80 -22.08
CA ASP A 291 7.79 12.39 -20.94
C ASP A 291 6.31 11.98 -20.94
N ASN A 292 6.01 10.80 -20.39
CA ASN A 292 4.63 10.29 -20.26
C ASN A 292 3.89 11.03 -19.12
N LEU A 293 2.89 11.84 -19.46
CA LEU A 293 2.18 12.71 -18.52
C LEU A 293 1.33 11.91 -17.53
N LEU A 294 0.73 10.80 -17.97
CA LEU A 294 -0.06 9.94 -17.07
C LEU A 294 0.82 9.28 -16.01
N LEU A 295 2.02 8.82 -16.37
CA LEU A 295 2.98 8.24 -15.43
C LEU A 295 3.53 9.29 -14.47
N LYS A 296 3.87 10.50 -14.95
CA LYS A 296 4.31 11.60 -14.08
C LYS A 296 3.22 12.06 -13.11
N ARG A 297 1.95 12.05 -13.53
CA ARG A 297 0.79 12.31 -12.67
C ARG A 297 0.60 11.23 -11.59
N LEU A 298 1.01 10.00 -11.84
CA LEU A 298 0.77 8.88 -10.93
C LEU A 298 1.95 8.63 -9.99
N PHE A 299 3.19 8.81 -10.46
CA PHE A 299 4.40 8.38 -9.76
C PHE A 299 5.42 9.50 -9.54
N GLY A 300 5.20 10.70 -10.07
CA GLY A 300 6.18 11.79 -10.00
C GLY A 300 7.45 11.47 -10.78
N ASP A 301 8.46 10.90 -10.11
CA ASP A 301 9.70 10.45 -10.73
C ASP A 301 9.49 9.13 -11.50
N ILE A 302 9.82 9.17 -12.79
CA ILE A 302 9.68 8.04 -13.71
C ILE A 302 11.04 7.45 -14.13
N SER A 303 12.14 7.87 -13.50
CA SER A 303 13.50 7.40 -13.79
C SER A 303 13.67 5.89 -13.59
N ASP A 304 12.95 5.32 -12.62
CA ASP A 304 12.93 3.88 -12.31
C ASP A 304 12.43 3.00 -13.47
N PHE A 305 11.66 3.61 -14.39
CA PHE A 305 11.08 2.97 -15.57
C PHE A 305 11.92 3.18 -16.83
N GLU A 306 13.08 3.83 -16.72
CA GLU A 306 13.86 4.21 -17.88
C GLU A 306 14.54 3.01 -18.57
N ALA A 307 14.35 2.96 -19.88
CA ALA A 307 15.02 2.05 -20.79
C ALA A 307 15.93 2.86 -21.73
N ASP A 308 17.15 2.37 -21.93
CA ASP A 308 18.04 2.85 -22.99
C ASP A 308 17.61 2.28 -24.37
N ASN A 309 18.22 2.76 -25.47
CA ASN A 309 17.88 2.31 -26.82
C ASN A 309 18.08 0.80 -27.08
N SER A 310 18.85 0.12 -26.23
CA SER A 310 19.16 -1.32 -26.33
C SER A 310 18.34 -2.18 -25.37
N THR A 311 17.50 -1.58 -24.53
CA THR A 311 16.80 -2.28 -23.46
C THR A 311 15.29 -2.17 -23.59
N PHE A 312 14.61 -3.13 -22.99
CA PHE A 312 13.18 -3.09 -22.75
C PHE A 312 12.93 -3.39 -21.27
N VAL A 313 12.10 -2.59 -20.62
CA VAL A 313 11.76 -2.72 -19.20
C VAL A 313 10.26 -2.93 -19.07
N MET A 314 9.87 -4.00 -18.39
CA MET A 314 8.53 -4.16 -17.82
C MET A 314 8.60 -3.93 -16.33
N SER A 315 7.69 -3.12 -15.80
CA SER A 315 7.59 -2.85 -14.37
C SER A 315 6.14 -2.89 -13.95
N VAL A 316 5.82 -3.67 -12.92
CA VAL A 316 4.50 -3.71 -12.31
C VAL A 316 4.52 -2.84 -11.06
N ARG A 317 3.51 -2.01 -10.90
CA ARG A 317 3.30 -1.12 -9.75
C ARG A 317 1.89 -1.30 -9.20
N LYS A 318 1.73 -1.02 -7.92
CA LYS A 318 0.39 -0.82 -7.36
C LYS A 318 -0.21 0.42 -7.98
N ASN A 319 -1.52 0.39 -8.17
CA ASN A 319 -2.25 1.57 -8.59
C ASN A 319 -2.42 2.54 -7.39
N PRO A 320 -1.92 3.78 -7.48
CA PRO A 320 -1.99 4.75 -6.38
C PRO A 320 -3.43 5.10 -5.96
N LEU A 321 -4.40 4.99 -6.86
CA LEU A 321 -5.81 5.32 -6.58
C LEU A 321 -6.65 4.12 -6.14
N ASN A 322 -6.14 2.89 -6.33
CA ASN A 322 -6.77 1.65 -5.87
C ASN A 322 -5.72 0.53 -5.68
N PRO A 323 -5.23 0.27 -4.47
CA PRO A 323 -4.16 -0.71 -4.23
C PRO A 323 -4.43 -2.16 -4.65
N LEU A 324 -5.70 -2.51 -4.92
CA LEU A 324 -6.09 -3.83 -5.45
C LEU A 324 -5.96 -3.94 -6.98
N LYS A 325 -5.65 -2.82 -7.66
CA LYS A 325 -5.40 -2.74 -9.09
C LYS A 325 -3.91 -2.58 -9.38
N PHE A 326 -3.50 -3.04 -10.55
CA PHE A 326 -2.09 -3.07 -10.97
C PHE A 326 -1.87 -2.14 -12.16
N ILE A 327 -0.72 -1.49 -12.20
CA ILE A 327 -0.27 -0.70 -13.36
C ILE A 327 0.99 -1.38 -13.90
N VAL A 328 0.89 -1.90 -15.12
CA VAL A 328 2.01 -2.48 -15.88
C VAL A 328 2.58 -1.38 -16.76
N ILE A 329 3.86 -1.10 -16.59
CA ILE A 329 4.58 -0.07 -17.31
C ILE A 329 5.58 -0.76 -18.22
N PHE A 330 5.49 -0.49 -19.50
CA PHE A 330 6.47 -0.92 -20.49
C PHE A 330 7.28 0.28 -20.98
N SER A 331 8.59 0.13 -21.13
CA SER A 331 9.47 1.17 -21.69
C SER A 331 10.57 0.55 -22.55
N GLY A 332 10.98 1.25 -23.61
CA GLY A 332 12.02 0.79 -24.54
C GLY A 332 11.45 0.12 -25.81
N ASP A 333 12.33 -0.31 -26.71
CA ASP A 333 11.91 -0.92 -28.00
C ASP A 333 11.50 -2.39 -27.79
N PRO A 334 10.26 -2.79 -28.14
CA PRO A 334 9.81 -4.18 -28.10
C PRO A 334 10.70 -5.20 -28.83
N LYS A 335 11.52 -4.77 -29.80
CA LYS A 335 12.49 -5.66 -30.48
C LYS A 335 13.53 -6.25 -29.55
N ASN A 336 13.78 -5.62 -28.40
CA ASN A 336 14.75 -6.05 -27.41
C ASN A 336 14.17 -7.09 -26.42
N VAL A 337 12.90 -7.47 -26.57
CA VAL A 337 12.20 -8.44 -25.71
C VAL A 337 12.48 -9.88 -26.14
N ASP A 338 12.63 -10.78 -25.18
CA ASP A 338 12.74 -12.22 -25.44
C ASP A 338 11.50 -12.75 -26.19
N LYS A 339 11.71 -13.56 -27.24
CA LYS A 339 10.61 -14.14 -28.05
C LYS A 339 9.59 -14.91 -27.21
N ARG A 340 10.04 -15.57 -26.13
CA ARG A 340 9.17 -16.33 -25.21
C ARG A 340 8.11 -15.45 -24.54
N PHE A 341 8.38 -14.15 -24.38
CA PHE A 341 7.44 -13.20 -23.80
C PHE A 341 6.18 -13.03 -24.67
N PHE A 342 6.33 -13.17 -25.98
CA PHE A 342 5.23 -13.11 -26.95
C PHE A 342 4.51 -14.46 -27.10
N GLU A 343 5.25 -15.56 -26.98
CA GLU A 343 4.70 -16.90 -27.08
C GLU A 343 3.81 -17.22 -25.87
N ASP A 344 4.28 -16.88 -24.67
CA ASP A 344 3.54 -17.08 -23.43
C ASP A 344 3.97 -16.10 -22.33
N ILE A 345 3.21 -15.01 -22.19
CA ILE A 345 3.42 -14.00 -21.16
C ILE A 345 3.20 -14.57 -19.73
N ASP A 346 2.44 -15.68 -19.58
CA ASP A 346 2.23 -16.31 -18.27
C ASP A 346 3.52 -16.92 -17.71
N LEU A 347 4.54 -17.21 -18.55
CA LEU A 347 5.87 -17.62 -18.08
C LEU A 347 6.51 -16.57 -17.16
N PHE A 348 6.14 -15.30 -17.34
CA PHE A 348 6.70 -14.16 -16.64
C PHE A 348 5.77 -13.63 -15.53
N ARG A 349 4.68 -14.35 -15.24
CA ARG A 349 3.60 -13.91 -14.34
C ARG A 349 4.05 -13.54 -12.92
N ASN A 350 5.16 -14.11 -12.43
CA ASN A 350 5.61 -13.89 -11.06
C ASN A 350 6.52 -12.67 -10.90
N TYR A 351 6.88 -11.96 -11.97
CA TYR A 351 7.85 -10.86 -11.88
C TYR A 351 7.20 -9.50 -11.63
N SER A 352 7.82 -8.70 -10.76
CA SER A 352 7.47 -7.29 -10.53
C SER A 352 8.26 -6.33 -11.43
N LYS A 353 9.44 -6.73 -11.87
CA LYS A 353 10.26 -5.99 -12.83
C LYS A 353 11.01 -6.99 -13.71
N LEU A 354 11.08 -6.71 -15.00
CA LEU A 354 11.92 -7.41 -15.97
C LEU A 354 12.68 -6.39 -16.80
N ARG A 355 13.95 -6.66 -17.04
CA ARG A 355 14.78 -5.89 -17.96
C ARG A 355 15.41 -6.82 -18.99
N PHE A 356 15.19 -6.53 -20.26
CA PHE A 356 15.76 -7.25 -21.38
C PHE A 356 16.77 -6.36 -22.13
N ARG A 357 17.80 -6.96 -22.71
CA ARG A 357 18.71 -6.35 -23.70
C ARG A 357 18.95 -7.36 -24.81
N ASP A 358 18.68 -6.99 -26.06
CA ASP A 358 18.82 -7.86 -27.23
C ASP A 358 18.15 -9.24 -27.06
N GLY A 359 17.01 -9.30 -26.35
CA GLY A 359 16.28 -10.54 -26.07
C GLY A 359 16.80 -11.37 -24.90
N ILE A 360 17.80 -10.89 -24.16
CA ILE A 360 18.36 -11.57 -22.97
C ILE A 360 17.82 -10.90 -21.70
N GLU A 361 17.29 -11.71 -20.77
CA GLU A 361 16.90 -11.26 -19.42
C GLU A 361 18.15 -10.85 -18.62
N LEU A 362 18.23 -9.58 -18.22
CA LEU A 362 19.34 -9.02 -17.44
C LEU A 362 19.04 -8.96 -15.95
N GLU A 363 17.78 -8.73 -15.58
CA GLU A 363 17.37 -8.47 -14.20
C GLU A 363 15.90 -8.84 -14.01
N SER A 364 15.61 -9.53 -12.91
CA SER A 364 14.27 -9.81 -12.44
C SER A 364 14.15 -9.64 -10.92
N SER A 365 13.05 -9.04 -10.47
CA SER A 365 12.78 -8.84 -9.04
C SER A 365 11.41 -9.38 -8.62
N LEU A 366 11.34 -9.80 -7.35
CA LEU A 366 10.15 -10.25 -6.64
C LEU A 366 9.93 -9.32 -5.42
N ASN A 367 9.22 -8.21 -5.62
CA ASN A 367 8.97 -7.24 -4.54
C ASN A 367 7.80 -7.65 -3.64
N THR A 368 7.96 -8.68 -2.80
CA THR A 368 7.10 -8.83 -1.62
C THR A 368 7.91 -9.14 -0.38
N GLN A 369 7.77 -8.31 0.65
CA GLN A 369 8.23 -8.67 1.97
C GLN A 369 7.12 -9.43 2.71
N PRO A 370 7.45 -10.52 3.43
CA PRO A 370 6.44 -11.31 4.14
C PRO A 370 5.90 -10.59 5.39
N GLY A 371 4.62 -10.84 5.68
CA GLY A 371 3.91 -10.33 6.85
C GLY A 371 3.40 -8.89 6.73
N ILE A 372 2.55 -8.49 7.69
CA ILE A 372 2.10 -7.10 7.86
C ILE A 372 3.24 -6.33 8.54
N ARG A 373 3.77 -5.29 7.88
CA ARG A 373 4.96 -4.56 8.33
C ARG A 373 4.62 -3.14 8.75
N ILE A 374 4.94 -2.80 9.99
CA ILE A 374 4.70 -1.48 10.58
C ILE A 374 6.01 -0.91 11.06
N LYS A 375 6.47 0.19 10.44
CA LYS A 375 7.66 0.92 10.89
C LYS A 375 7.33 1.68 12.16
N ILE A 376 8.20 1.58 13.17
CA ILE A 376 8.04 2.25 14.47
C ILE A 376 9.03 3.39 14.64
N TYR A 377 10.26 3.19 14.19
CA TYR A 377 11.31 4.19 14.33
C TYR A 377 11.60 4.87 12.99
N GLU A 378 11.38 6.18 12.98
CA GLU A 378 12.01 7.08 12.02
C GLU A 378 13.23 7.72 12.71
N PRO A 379 14.41 7.76 12.06
CA PRO A 379 15.59 8.34 12.66
C PRO A 379 15.36 9.80 13.05
N ILE A 380 15.56 10.12 14.34
CA ILE A 380 15.59 11.51 14.78
C ILE A 380 16.77 12.18 14.08
N MET A 381 16.46 12.97 13.05
CA MET A 381 17.46 13.73 12.35
C MET A 381 17.87 14.93 13.20
N ILE A 382 19.03 14.80 13.84
CA ILE A 382 19.64 15.92 14.55
C ILE A 382 20.38 16.77 13.52
N LEU A 383 19.78 17.90 13.15
CA LEU A 383 20.53 18.98 12.52
C LEU A 383 21.41 19.61 13.60
N GLN A 384 22.70 19.28 13.61
CA GLN A 384 23.67 20.07 14.36
C GLN A 384 24.03 21.30 13.53
N PRO A 385 23.61 22.53 13.93
CA PRO A 385 24.13 23.72 13.29
C PRO A 385 25.61 23.80 13.64
N LYS A 386 26.49 23.58 12.66
CA LYS A 386 27.95 23.65 12.83
C LYS A 386 28.43 24.99 13.41
N LYS A 387 27.59 26.03 13.39
CA LYS A 387 27.84 27.35 13.93
C LYS A 387 26.51 28.00 14.32
N ILE A 388 26.44 28.63 15.50
CA ILE A 388 25.41 29.64 15.78
C ILE A 388 25.82 30.87 14.99
N SER A 389 25.30 30.92 13.77
CA SER A 389 25.53 32.00 12.83
C SER A 389 24.54 33.11 13.13
N LYS A 390 25.00 34.36 13.09
CA LYS A 390 24.05 35.46 13.00
C LYS A 390 23.36 35.38 11.64
N ILE A 391 22.18 35.97 11.50
CA ILE A 391 21.47 35.94 10.22
C ILE A 391 22.36 36.51 9.10
N GLU A 392 23.18 37.52 9.41
CA GLU A 392 24.15 38.14 8.51
C GLU A 392 25.18 37.15 7.96
N ASP A 393 25.61 36.15 8.75
CA ASP A 393 26.53 35.10 8.33
C ASP A 393 25.87 34.10 7.36
N ILE A 394 24.55 33.92 7.46
CA ILE A 394 23.78 33.04 6.57
C ILE A 394 23.47 33.76 5.25
N ILE A 395 23.24 35.09 5.28
CA ILE A 395 22.96 35.85 4.06
C ILE A 395 24.06 35.64 3.01
N ASP A 396 25.34 35.61 3.39
CA ASP A 396 26.45 35.32 2.47
C ASP A 396 26.23 34.01 1.69
N SER A 397 25.77 32.96 2.37
CA SER A 397 25.51 31.65 1.76
C SER A 397 24.21 31.58 0.95
N LEU A 398 23.27 32.49 1.22
CA LEU A 398 21.96 32.55 0.56
C LEU A 398 21.99 33.36 -0.73
N VAL A 399 22.88 34.36 -0.86
CA VAL A 399 22.90 35.31 -1.99
C VAL A 399 22.96 34.61 -3.35
N ASP A 400 23.65 33.48 -3.47
CA ASP A 400 23.80 32.76 -4.75
C ASP A 400 22.77 31.65 -4.96
N LYS A 401 21.89 31.38 -3.99
CA LYS A 401 20.90 30.28 -4.09
C LYS A 401 19.71 30.68 -4.96
N PRO A 402 19.31 29.89 -5.98
CA PRO A 402 18.25 30.28 -6.91
C PRO A 402 16.88 30.37 -6.25
N ILE A 403 16.59 29.51 -5.27
CA ILE A 403 15.34 29.45 -4.51
C ILE A 403 15.68 29.40 -3.02
N ILE A 404 14.94 30.15 -2.21
CA ILE A 404 15.08 30.21 -0.76
C ILE A 404 13.70 29.99 -0.15
N TYR A 405 13.52 28.89 0.58
CA TYR A 405 12.32 28.62 1.37
C TYR A 405 12.52 29.12 2.80
N ILE A 406 11.54 29.85 3.34
CA ILE A 406 11.57 30.34 4.72
C ILE A 406 10.29 29.89 5.40
N GLY A 407 10.40 28.86 6.24
CA GLY A 407 9.27 28.34 7.01
C GLY A 407 8.79 29.32 8.07
N GLU A 408 7.49 29.31 8.35
CA GLU A 408 6.83 30.18 9.31
C GLU A 408 5.60 29.49 9.92
N ARG A 409 5.14 29.99 11.07
CA ARG A 409 3.81 29.70 11.62
C ARG A 409 2.96 30.95 11.50
N HIS A 410 1.77 30.85 10.88
CA HIS A 410 0.98 31.99 10.38
C HIS A 410 0.64 33.09 11.39
N THR A 411 0.77 32.82 12.68
CA THR A 411 0.44 33.74 13.78
C THR A 411 1.67 34.15 14.60
N ASN A 412 2.87 33.68 14.24
CA ASN A 412 4.10 33.96 14.97
C ASN A 412 4.84 35.17 14.37
N PHE A 413 4.81 36.29 15.08
CA PHE A 413 5.49 37.51 14.66
C PHE A 413 7.01 37.38 14.47
N GLU A 414 7.70 36.54 15.23
CA GLU A 414 9.16 36.41 15.14
C GLU A 414 9.58 35.66 13.87
N ASP A 415 8.77 34.71 13.40
CA ASP A 415 8.99 34.02 12.14
C ASP A 415 8.91 35.04 10.96
N HIS A 416 7.91 35.93 10.97
CA HIS A 416 7.77 36.98 9.95
C HIS A 416 8.83 38.07 10.01
N LYS A 417 9.28 38.47 11.21
CA LYS A 417 10.42 39.40 11.36
C LYS A 417 11.70 38.81 10.75
N THR A 418 11.89 37.50 10.91
CA THR A 418 13.03 36.78 10.33
C THR A 418 12.96 36.80 8.81
N GLN A 419 11.79 36.52 8.23
CA GLN A 419 11.54 36.63 6.78
C GLN A 419 11.87 38.04 6.25
N LEU A 420 11.34 39.08 6.89
CA LEU A 420 11.59 40.47 6.53
C LEU A 420 13.08 40.81 6.58
N LYS A 421 13.79 40.40 7.64
CA LYS A 421 15.22 40.67 7.80
C LYS A 421 16.05 40.03 6.67
N ILE A 422 15.72 38.81 6.25
CA ILE A 422 16.38 38.15 5.11
C ILE A 422 16.14 38.93 3.83
N ILE A 423 14.89 39.33 3.56
CA ILE A 423 14.50 40.11 2.38
C ILE A 423 15.26 41.45 2.33
N MET A 424 15.34 42.16 3.45
CA MET A 424 16.06 43.43 3.56
C MET A 424 17.55 43.27 3.28
N GLU A 425 18.20 42.24 3.82
CA GLU A 425 19.63 42.00 3.62
C GLU A 425 19.96 41.55 2.19
N LEU A 426 19.11 40.73 1.56
CA LEU A 426 19.25 40.38 0.14
C LEU A 426 19.12 41.61 -0.76
N HIS A 427 18.15 42.49 -0.48
CA HIS A 427 17.98 43.76 -1.20
C HIS A 427 19.20 44.66 -1.03
N LYS A 428 19.68 44.84 0.21
CA LYS A 428 20.83 45.70 0.53
C LYS A 428 22.09 45.31 -0.23
N ARG A 429 22.25 44.01 -0.53
CA ARG A 429 23.36 43.45 -1.32
C ARG A 429 23.17 43.57 -2.83
N GLY A 430 22.12 44.24 -3.28
CA GLY A 430 21.85 44.49 -4.70
C GLY A 430 21.33 43.27 -5.46
N ARG A 431 20.90 42.21 -4.76
CA ARG A 431 20.36 41.01 -5.41
C ARG A 431 19.01 41.34 -6.04
N LYS A 432 18.81 40.88 -7.28
CA LYS A 432 17.48 40.88 -7.92
C LYS A 432 16.74 39.61 -7.53
N PHE A 433 15.57 39.75 -6.93
CA PHE A 433 14.71 38.64 -6.54
C PHE A 433 13.24 39.06 -6.55
N ALA A 434 12.35 38.07 -6.43
CA ALA A 434 10.93 38.26 -6.20
C ALA A 434 10.53 37.52 -4.92
N ILE A 435 9.48 37.98 -4.27
CA ILE A 435 8.96 37.40 -3.02
C ILE A 435 7.73 36.56 -3.37
N GLY A 436 7.81 35.25 -3.21
CA GLY A 436 6.67 34.35 -3.37
C GLY A 436 5.84 34.29 -2.08
N MET A 437 4.52 34.38 -2.19
CA MET A 437 3.60 34.48 -1.06
C MET A 437 2.39 33.54 -1.23
N GLU A 438 2.24 32.57 -0.32
CA GLU A 438 1.21 31.51 -0.37
C GLU A 438 -0.21 32.00 -0.04
N MET A 439 -0.34 33.03 0.79
CA MET A 439 -1.65 33.61 1.12
C MET A 439 -2.36 34.24 -0.07
N PHE A 440 -1.63 34.55 -1.15
CA PHE A 440 -2.18 35.13 -2.36
C PHE A 440 -2.34 34.08 -3.46
N GLN A 441 -3.46 34.18 -4.17
CA GLN A 441 -3.80 33.25 -5.25
C GLN A 441 -3.52 33.87 -6.62
N LYS A 442 -3.01 33.07 -7.56
CA LYS A 442 -2.53 33.52 -8.89
C LYS A 442 -3.48 34.51 -9.60
N PRO A 443 -4.81 34.33 -9.63
CA PRO A 443 -5.69 35.24 -10.39
C PRO A 443 -5.79 36.66 -9.83
N PHE A 444 -5.32 36.89 -8.59
CA PHE A 444 -5.26 38.22 -8.00
C PHE A 444 -3.90 38.92 -8.18
N GLN A 445 -2.97 38.33 -8.94
CA GLN A 445 -1.61 38.87 -9.16
C GLN A 445 -1.64 40.34 -9.60
N ARG A 446 -2.56 40.70 -10.50
CA ARG A 446 -2.71 42.09 -10.97
C ARG A 446 -2.89 43.08 -9.83
N TYR A 447 -3.71 42.75 -8.83
CA TYR A 447 -3.98 43.65 -7.70
C TYR A 447 -2.78 43.77 -6.75
N ILE A 448 -1.94 42.73 -6.69
CA ILE A 448 -0.67 42.76 -5.98
C ILE A 448 0.27 43.73 -6.70
N ASP A 449 0.40 43.61 -8.02
CA ASP A 449 1.24 44.49 -8.82
C ASP A 449 0.76 45.97 -8.76
N ASP A 450 -0.56 46.19 -8.81
CA ASP A 450 -1.18 47.51 -8.65
C ASP A 450 -0.89 48.09 -7.26
N TYR A 451 -0.84 47.26 -6.21
CA TYR A 451 -0.49 47.71 -4.86
C TYR A 451 0.99 48.07 -4.73
N ILE A 452 1.88 47.18 -5.19
CA ILE A 452 3.33 47.36 -5.16
C ILE A 452 3.77 48.57 -6.00
N SER A 453 3.08 48.85 -7.12
CA SER A 453 3.33 50.05 -7.94
C SER A 453 2.80 51.35 -7.31
N GLY A 454 1.94 51.24 -6.30
CA GLY A 454 1.32 52.37 -5.61
C GLY A 454 0.03 52.88 -6.24
N SER A 455 -0.56 52.15 -7.18
CA SER A 455 -1.76 52.53 -7.92
C SER A 455 -3.06 52.40 -7.09
N ILE A 456 -3.06 51.54 -6.06
CA ILE A 456 -4.21 51.32 -5.16
C ILE A 456 -3.84 51.47 -3.68
N SER A 457 -4.84 51.68 -2.83
CA SER A 457 -4.67 51.75 -1.37
C SER A 457 -4.55 50.37 -0.74
N GLU A 458 -4.02 50.28 0.49
CA GLU A 458 -3.92 49.00 1.23
C GLU A 458 -5.31 48.37 1.46
N ARG A 459 -6.30 49.21 1.77
CA ARG A 459 -7.68 48.78 1.93
C ARG A 459 -8.22 48.15 0.64
N ASP A 460 -7.97 48.78 -0.51
CA ASP A 460 -8.41 48.28 -1.80
C ASP A 460 -7.66 47.00 -2.18
N PHE A 461 -6.36 46.94 -1.91
CA PHE A 461 -5.53 45.77 -2.09
C PHE A 461 -6.10 44.55 -1.34
N LEU A 462 -6.35 44.67 -0.03
CA LEU A 462 -6.89 43.58 0.78
C LEU A 462 -8.30 43.16 0.33
N LYS A 463 -9.11 44.13 -0.10
CA LYS A 463 -10.45 43.87 -0.60
C LYS A 463 -10.43 43.15 -1.96
N MET A 464 -9.61 43.62 -2.90
CA MET A 464 -9.54 43.09 -4.27
C MET A 464 -8.86 41.72 -4.34
N THR A 465 -7.85 41.48 -3.50
CA THR A 465 -7.24 40.14 -3.31
C THR A 465 -8.13 39.19 -2.51
N GLN A 466 -9.22 39.70 -1.92
CA GLN A 466 -10.12 38.93 -1.05
C GLN A 466 -9.40 38.27 0.13
N TYR A 467 -8.34 38.90 0.64
CA TYR A 467 -7.40 38.34 1.61
C TYR A 467 -8.10 37.66 2.80
N TYR A 468 -8.98 38.38 3.50
CA TYR A 468 -9.68 37.84 4.67
C TYR A 468 -10.72 36.75 4.35
N LYS A 469 -11.23 36.70 3.12
CA LYS A 469 -12.14 35.63 2.70
C LYS A 469 -11.38 34.31 2.46
N ARG A 470 -10.15 34.39 1.94
CA ARG A 470 -9.38 33.27 1.42
C ARG A 470 -8.31 32.76 2.38
N TRP A 471 -7.61 33.66 3.06
CA TRP A 471 -6.51 33.31 3.97
C TRP A 471 -6.91 33.31 5.44
N GLN A 472 -7.88 34.15 5.83
CA GLN A 472 -8.49 34.21 7.17
C GLN A 472 -7.55 34.58 8.34
N TYR A 473 -6.23 34.59 8.17
CA TYR A 473 -5.27 35.11 9.16
C TYR A 473 -5.21 36.65 9.13
N ASP A 474 -4.70 37.24 10.21
CA ASP A 474 -4.52 38.70 10.28
C ASP A 474 -3.42 39.15 9.31
N TYR A 475 -3.72 40.20 8.53
CA TYR A 475 -2.78 40.80 7.59
C TYR A 475 -1.58 41.45 8.29
N ILE A 476 -1.73 41.85 9.56
CA ILE A 476 -0.67 42.51 10.32
C ILE A 476 0.63 41.70 10.36
N HIS A 477 0.54 40.37 10.28
CA HIS A 477 1.69 39.46 10.29
C HIS A 477 2.57 39.60 9.03
N TYR A 478 1.98 39.94 7.89
CA TYR A 478 2.67 40.01 6.59
C TYR A 478 2.86 41.44 6.09
N ARG A 479 2.16 42.40 6.70
CA ARG A 479 2.12 43.80 6.29
C ARG A 479 3.50 44.39 6.07
N ASP A 480 4.42 44.22 7.02
CA ASP A 480 5.76 44.83 6.95
C ASP A 480 6.59 44.30 5.76
N ILE A 481 6.42 43.03 5.41
CA ILE A 481 7.07 42.42 4.24
C ILE A 481 6.56 43.08 2.96
N ILE A 482 5.24 43.26 2.85
CA ILE A 482 4.60 43.83 1.66
C ILE A 482 4.88 45.34 1.56
N GLU A 483 4.87 46.07 2.68
CA GLU A 483 5.25 47.49 2.72
C GLU A 483 6.71 47.69 2.31
N PHE A 484 7.61 46.82 2.76
CA PHE A 484 9.00 46.84 2.33
C PHE A 484 9.12 46.57 0.82
N ALA A 485 8.38 45.58 0.32
CA ALA A 485 8.35 45.25 -1.11
C ALA A 485 7.83 46.43 -1.94
N ARG A 486 6.74 47.08 -1.52
CA ARG A 486 6.16 48.27 -2.16
C ARG A 486 7.16 49.43 -2.20
N SER A 487 7.76 49.75 -1.05
CA SER A 487 8.69 50.88 -0.93
C SER A 487 9.93 50.73 -1.82
N ASN A 488 10.36 49.48 -2.06
CA ASN A 488 11.53 49.16 -2.87
C ASN A 488 11.18 48.63 -4.27
N LYS A 489 9.89 48.62 -4.65
CA LYS A 489 9.39 48.09 -5.93
C LYS A 489 9.84 46.65 -6.22
N LEU A 490 9.90 45.82 -5.18
CA LEU A 490 10.18 44.39 -5.31
C LEU A 490 8.95 43.66 -5.81
N LYS A 491 9.15 42.72 -6.75
CA LYS A 491 8.06 41.89 -7.26
C LYS A 491 7.57 40.95 -6.17
N VAL A 492 6.25 40.91 -5.96
CA VAL A 492 5.58 39.94 -5.09
C VAL A 492 4.74 39.03 -5.96
N ILE A 493 4.91 37.72 -5.82
CA ILE A 493 4.29 36.70 -6.67
C ILE A 493 3.32 35.86 -5.83
N ALA A 494 2.08 35.77 -6.27
CA ALA A 494 1.08 34.86 -5.71
C ALA A 494 1.43 33.41 -6.06
N LEU A 495 1.55 32.56 -5.04
CA LEU A 495 1.95 31.15 -5.25
C LEU A 495 0.75 30.19 -5.31
N ASN A 496 -0.36 30.52 -4.66
CA ASN A 496 -1.43 29.57 -4.42
C ASN A 496 -2.45 29.52 -5.55
N LEU A 497 -3.15 28.40 -5.66
CA LEU A 497 -4.19 28.16 -6.67
C LEU A 497 -5.50 28.81 -6.25
N TRP A 498 -6.45 28.85 -7.19
CA TRP A 498 -7.82 29.24 -6.87
C TRP A 498 -8.45 28.26 -5.89
N SER A 499 -8.99 28.77 -4.77
CA SER A 499 -9.74 27.96 -3.81
C SER A 499 -10.90 27.21 -4.46
N GLU A 500 -11.49 27.78 -5.51
CA GLU A 500 -12.55 27.17 -6.29
C GLU A 500 -12.09 25.89 -6.99
N ILE A 501 -10.88 25.89 -7.58
CA ILE A 501 -10.26 24.70 -8.18
C ILE A 501 -9.96 23.68 -7.09
N VAL A 502 -9.33 24.10 -5.99
CA VAL A 502 -9.00 23.22 -4.85
C VAL A 502 -10.25 22.55 -4.29
N ASN A 503 -11.32 23.31 -4.03
CA ASN A 503 -12.59 22.80 -3.51
C ASN A 503 -13.29 21.86 -4.50
N LYS A 504 -13.22 22.17 -5.79
CA LYS A 504 -13.82 21.34 -6.84
C LYS A 504 -13.10 19.98 -6.94
N VAL A 505 -11.77 19.98 -6.91
CA VAL A 505 -10.96 18.75 -6.85
C VAL A 505 -11.28 17.96 -5.59
N ALA A 506 -11.33 18.61 -4.43
CA ALA A 506 -11.62 17.97 -3.15
C ALA A 506 -13.01 17.32 -3.08
N THR A 507 -14.01 17.90 -3.77
CA THR A 507 -15.40 17.42 -3.71
C THR A 507 -15.79 16.49 -4.86
N LYS A 508 -15.19 16.64 -6.04
CA LYS A 508 -15.60 15.95 -7.28
C LYS A 508 -14.46 15.23 -7.99
N GLY A 509 -13.25 15.25 -7.43
CA GLY A 509 -12.06 14.70 -8.06
C GLY A 509 -11.45 15.63 -9.11
N ILE A 510 -10.21 15.34 -9.48
CA ILE A 510 -9.41 16.17 -10.39
C ILE A 510 -9.96 16.17 -11.82
N ASP A 511 -10.64 15.09 -12.22
CA ASP A 511 -11.17 15.00 -13.58
C ASP A 511 -12.33 15.94 -13.84
N SER A 512 -12.97 16.46 -12.78
CA SER A 512 -14.05 17.42 -12.90
C SER A 512 -13.59 18.79 -13.42
N LEU A 513 -12.28 19.04 -13.44
CA LEU A 513 -11.69 20.28 -13.94
C LEU A 513 -11.85 20.43 -15.45
N THR A 514 -12.22 21.63 -15.89
CA THR A 514 -12.24 21.99 -17.31
C THR A 514 -10.83 22.04 -17.88
N PHE A 515 -10.70 22.04 -19.21
CA PHE A 515 -9.40 22.18 -19.87
C PHE A 515 -8.63 23.43 -19.39
N GLU A 516 -9.32 24.56 -19.24
CA GLU A 516 -8.74 25.81 -18.74
C GLU A 516 -8.29 25.70 -17.28
N GLU A 517 -9.09 25.06 -16.41
CA GLU A 517 -8.72 24.86 -15.01
C GLU A 517 -7.54 23.89 -14.84
N ARG A 518 -7.42 22.88 -15.72
CA ARG A 518 -6.30 21.93 -15.71
C ARG A 518 -4.96 22.59 -16.05
N LEU A 519 -4.95 23.66 -16.84
CA LEU A 519 -3.73 24.41 -17.14
C LEU A 519 -3.18 25.19 -15.93
N GLU A 520 -4.00 25.38 -14.88
CA GLU A 520 -3.60 26.13 -13.68
C GLU A 520 -2.89 25.26 -12.63
N ILE A 521 -3.08 23.95 -12.67
CA ILE A 521 -2.50 22.98 -11.72
C ILE A 521 -1.16 22.40 -12.22
N PRO A 522 -0.31 21.87 -11.33
CA PRO A 522 0.88 21.14 -11.74
C PRO A 522 0.52 19.95 -12.65
N ILE A 523 1.29 19.81 -13.72
CA ILE A 523 1.16 18.69 -14.65
C ILE A 523 1.71 17.39 -14.02
N ASP A 524 2.78 17.52 -13.23
CA ASP A 524 3.44 16.42 -12.53
C ASP A 524 2.99 16.41 -11.07
N MET A 525 2.50 15.26 -10.59
CA MET A 525 2.04 15.05 -9.21
C MET A 525 2.55 13.69 -8.74
N ASP A 526 3.20 13.65 -7.59
CA ASP A 526 3.57 12.37 -6.96
C ASP A 526 2.43 11.93 -6.04
N MET A 527 1.67 10.92 -6.49
CA MET A 527 0.55 10.35 -5.75
C MET A 527 0.97 9.15 -4.89
N THR A 528 2.28 8.86 -4.81
CA THR A 528 2.82 7.71 -4.07
C THR A 528 3.45 8.06 -2.73
N ASP A 529 3.54 9.34 -2.39
CA ASP A 529 4.06 9.78 -1.09
C ASP A 529 3.06 9.52 0.05
N GLU A 530 3.06 8.28 0.56
CA GLU A 530 2.23 7.85 1.67
C GLU A 530 2.50 8.67 2.95
N LEU A 531 3.74 9.11 3.19
CA LEU A 531 4.09 9.94 4.35
C LEU A 531 3.45 11.31 4.28
N TYR A 532 3.35 11.90 3.08
CA TYR A 532 2.63 13.15 2.87
C TYR A 532 1.12 12.95 3.05
N ILE A 533 0.55 11.87 2.50
CA ILE A 533 -0.88 11.54 2.64
C ILE A 533 -1.26 11.33 4.12
N ASP A 534 -0.47 10.60 4.88
CA ASP A 534 -0.72 10.31 6.31
C ASP A 534 -0.57 11.56 7.21
N ARG A 535 0.10 12.62 6.73
CA ARG A 535 0.27 13.89 7.46
C ARG A 535 -0.87 14.88 7.22
N LEU A 536 -1.68 14.69 6.17
CA LEU A 536 -2.86 15.48 5.83
C LEU A 536 -4.06 15.03 6.68
#